data_AF-A0A844QLE2-F1
#
_entry.id   AF-A0A844QLE2-F1
#
_cell.length_a   1.000
_cell.length_b   1.000
_cell.length_c   1.000
_cell.angle_alpha   90.00
_cell.angle_beta   90.00
_cell.angle_gamma   90.00
#
_symmetry.space_group_name_H-M   'P 1'
#
loop_
_entity.id
_entity.type
_entity.pdbx_description
1 polymer ?
#
loop_
_entity_poly.entity_id
_entity_poly.type
_entity_poly.pdbx_seq_one_letter_code
_entity_poly.pdbx_strand_id
1 'polypeptide(L)'
;MLFDPSWSRTRHAPLPNAGQQISMGASSMSASKSCKVANLDMEGVVRFLFAAFPRATAQHTEAVTGVSSGTVENWLRGRAKPSGDHLGAMVDAFGPAFVSAAFPSTRQWTAPLIARSRLAEIARELSALAEAAE
;
A
#
# COMPACT_ATOMS: atom_id res chain seq x y z
N MET A 1 7.50 33.64 9.27
CA MET A 1 7.75 34.06 10.66
C MET A 1 7.01 33.07 11.54
N LEU A 2 7.65 31.95 11.91
CA LEU A 2 8.50 31.75 13.10
C LEU A 2 7.69 31.91 14.40
N PHE A 3 7.21 30.77 14.91
CA PHE A 3 6.84 30.64 16.32
C PHE A 3 8.07 30.09 17.05
N ASP A 4 8.70 30.94 17.86
CA ASP A 4 9.80 30.61 18.77
C ASP A 4 9.23 30.40 20.20
N PRO A 5 9.80 29.50 21.02
CA PRO A 5 9.14 28.92 22.20
C PRO A 5 9.56 29.60 23.50
N SER A 6 8.60 30.04 24.32
CA SER A 6 8.90 30.57 25.65
C SER A 6 9.14 29.44 26.67
N TRP A 7 10.40 29.12 26.90
CA TRP A 7 10.84 28.52 28.17
C TRP A 7 10.61 29.52 29.31
N SER A 8 9.98 29.06 30.41
CA SER A 8 10.37 29.50 31.76
C SER A 8 9.70 28.67 32.87
N ARG A 9 10.59 28.09 33.68
CA ARG A 9 10.54 28.08 35.15
C ARG A 9 9.67 27.02 35.83
N THR A 10 10.30 25.87 36.11
CA THR A 10 10.00 25.12 37.34
C THR A 10 11.28 24.91 38.13
N ARG A 11 11.13 25.20 39.43
CA ARG A 11 12.17 25.38 40.45
C ARG A 11 12.96 24.10 40.73
N HIS A 12 14.24 24.29 41.07
CA HIS A 12 15.10 23.29 41.69
C HIS A 12 14.41 22.64 42.91
N ALA A 13 14.42 21.31 42.95
CA ALA A 13 14.17 20.50 44.15
C ALA A 13 15.39 19.57 44.37
N PRO A 14 15.71 19.21 45.62
CA PRO A 14 17.06 18.81 46.03
C PRO A 14 17.40 17.36 45.66
N LEU A 15 18.69 17.11 45.44
CA LEU A 15 19.26 15.80 45.15
C LEU A 15 19.11 14.86 46.36
N PRO A 16 18.59 13.63 46.18
CA PRO A 16 18.78 12.57 47.15
C PRO A 16 20.18 11.94 47.02
N ASN A 17 20.93 12.10 48.10
CA ASN A 17 22.02 11.32 48.67
C ASN A 17 22.66 10.19 47.82
N ALA A 18 23.99 10.25 47.72
CA ALA A 18 24.85 9.22 47.15
C ALA A 18 24.66 7.86 47.85
N GLY A 19 24.48 6.79 47.07
CA GLY A 19 24.57 5.44 47.63
C GLY A 19 23.75 4.31 47.01
N GLN A 20 23.08 4.46 45.85
CA GLN A 20 22.41 3.33 45.21
C GLN A 20 22.76 3.21 43.73
N GLN A 21 23.67 2.27 43.45
CA GLN A 21 23.97 1.77 42.12
C GLN A 21 22.74 1.04 41.58
N ILE A 22 21.93 1.74 40.78
CA ILE A 22 20.85 1.12 40.00
C ILE A 22 21.47 0.64 38.69
N SER A 23 21.77 -0.66 38.63
CA SER A 23 22.18 -1.35 37.41
C SER A 23 21.02 -1.33 36.40
N MET A 24 20.92 -0.28 35.60
CA MET A 24 20.02 -0.26 34.44
C MET A 24 20.65 -1.06 33.31
N GLY A 25 20.20 -2.31 33.16
CA GLY A 25 20.39 -3.06 31.93
C GLY A 25 19.84 -2.24 30.77
N ALA A 26 20.69 -1.97 29.77
CA ALA A 26 20.26 -1.45 28.50
C ALA A 26 19.46 -2.53 27.78
N SER A 27 18.19 -2.68 28.16
CA SER A 27 17.21 -3.42 27.37
C SER A 27 16.97 -2.60 26.12
N SER A 28 17.75 -2.85 25.07
CA SER A 28 17.41 -2.39 23.73
C SER A 28 16.03 -2.96 23.42
N MET A 29 15.00 -2.12 23.45
CA MET A 29 13.70 -2.48 22.92
C MET A 29 13.86 -2.62 21.41
N SER A 30 14.31 -3.79 20.95
CA SER A 30 13.95 -4.26 19.62
C SER A 30 12.46 -4.50 19.66
N ALA A 31 11.70 -3.44 19.39
CA ALA A 31 10.30 -3.57 19.00
C ALA A 31 10.33 -4.29 17.65
N SER A 32 10.43 -5.62 17.69
CA SER A 32 10.13 -6.49 16.58
C SER A 32 8.66 -6.28 16.28
N LYS A 33 8.33 -5.23 15.51
CA LYS A 33 7.03 -5.07 14.90
C LYS A 33 6.84 -6.32 14.06
N SER A 34 6.11 -7.27 14.61
CA SER A 34 5.50 -8.36 13.86
C SER A 34 4.53 -7.69 12.89
N CYS A 35 5.08 -7.23 11.77
CA CYS A 35 4.29 -6.92 10.59
C CYS A 35 3.71 -8.27 10.19
N LYS A 36 2.44 -8.52 10.52
CA LYS A 36 1.69 -9.60 9.90
C LYS A 36 1.82 -9.39 8.40
N VAL A 37 2.68 -10.18 7.76
CA VAL A 37 2.84 -10.16 6.31
C VAL A 37 1.46 -10.53 5.77
N ALA A 38 0.77 -9.56 5.18
CA ALA A 38 -0.47 -9.84 4.48
C ALA A 38 -0.15 -10.92 3.44
N ASN A 39 -0.82 -12.06 3.54
CA ASN A 39 -0.54 -13.19 2.67
C ASN A 39 -0.96 -12.80 1.25
N LEU A 40 0.02 -12.59 0.38
CA LEU A 40 -0.18 -12.26 -1.02
C LEU A 40 -0.70 -13.49 -1.76
N ASP A 41 -1.92 -13.37 -2.29
CA ASP A 41 -2.54 -14.39 -3.14
C ASP A 41 -2.07 -14.22 -4.59
N MET A 42 -1.03 -14.97 -4.97
CA MET A 42 -0.50 -14.94 -6.34
C MET A 42 -1.51 -15.44 -7.38
N GLU A 43 -2.36 -16.40 -7.04
CA GLU A 43 -3.41 -16.86 -7.96
C GLU A 43 -4.43 -15.73 -8.20
N GLY A 44 -4.78 -15.01 -7.13
CA GLY A 44 -5.58 -13.79 -7.20
C GLY A 44 -4.97 -12.71 -8.10
N VAL A 45 -3.66 -12.50 -8.01
CA VAL A 45 -2.91 -11.56 -8.87
C VAL A 45 -2.95 -12.02 -10.33
N VAL A 46 -2.60 -13.27 -10.62
CA VAL A 46 -2.59 -13.79 -12.00
C VAL A 46 -3.97 -13.72 -12.63
N ARG A 47 -5.01 -14.15 -11.90
CA ARG A 47 -6.40 -14.05 -12.37
C ARG A 47 -6.81 -12.61 -12.66
N PHE A 48 -6.39 -11.66 -11.80
CA PHE A 48 -6.68 -10.25 -12.03
C PHE A 48 -6.01 -9.72 -13.30
N LEU A 49 -4.73 -10.04 -13.51
CA LEU A 49 -3.99 -9.61 -14.69
C LEU A 49 -4.60 -10.19 -15.99
N PHE A 50 -5.01 -11.46 -15.98
CA PHE A 50 -5.71 -12.05 -17.14
C PHE A 50 -7.09 -11.43 -17.39
N ALA A 51 -7.81 -11.07 -16.33
CA ALA A 51 -9.10 -10.38 -16.47
C ALA A 51 -8.93 -8.96 -17.01
N ALA A 52 -7.87 -8.26 -16.62
CA ALA A 52 -7.55 -6.91 -17.11
C ALA A 52 -7.06 -6.95 -18.56
N PHE A 53 -6.18 -7.91 -18.90
CA PHE A 53 -5.57 -8.04 -20.22
C PHE A 53 -5.62 -9.50 -20.71
N PRO A 54 -6.69 -9.89 -21.43
CA PRO A 54 -6.85 -11.26 -21.93
C PRO A 54 -5.79 -11.68 -22.97
N ARG A 55 -5.18 -10.71 -23.66
CA ARG A 55 -4.15 -10.94 -24.69
C ARG A 55 -2.89 -10.16 -24.32
N ALA A 56 -1.72 -10.77 -24.54
CA ALA A 56 -0.42 -10.16 -24.29
C ALA A 56 -0.32 -9.50 -22.90
N THR A 57 -0.77 -10.22 -21.86
CA THR A 57 -0.90 -9.72 -20.49
C THR A 57 0.38 -9.06 -19.96
N ALA A 58 1.53 -9.68 -20.21
CA ALA A 58 2.82 -9.15 -19.74
C ALA A 58 3.18 -7.80 -20.37
N GLN A 59 2.94 -7.61 -21.67
CA GLN A 59 3.26 -6.38 -22.40
C GLN A 59 2.34 -5.23 -21.98
N HIS A 60 1.04 -5.51 -21.80
CA HIS A 60 0.10 -4.51 -21.33
C HIS A 60 0.35 -4.14 -19.86
N THR A 61 0.71 -5.12 -19.03
CA THR A 61 1.09 -4.85 -17.64
C THR A 61 2.33 -3.98 -17.57
N GLU A 62 3.33 -4.22 -18.43
CA GLU A 62 4.52 -3.37 -18.54
C GLU A 62 4.17 -1.94 -18.95
N ALA A 63 3.32 -1.77 -19.97
CA ALA A 63 2.90 -0.44 -20.41
C ALA A 63 2.16 0.36 -19.32
N VAL A 64 1.44 -0.33 -18.44
CA VAL A 64 0.62 0.30 -17.39
C VAL A 64 1.39 0.50 -16.07
N THR A 65 2.24 -0.45 -15.69
CA THR A 65 2.92 -0.45 -14.38
C THR A 65 4.39 -0.09 -14.45
N GLY A 66 4.98 -0.05 -15.66
CA GLY A 66 6.43 0.11 -15.87
C GLY A 66 7.26 -1.11 -15.49
N VAL A 67 6.64 -2.20 -15.04
CA VAL A 67 7.34 -3.45 -14.70
C VAL A 67 7.64 -4.22 -15.97
N SER A 68 8.92 -4.56 -16.19
CA SER A 68 9.34 -5.34 -17.37
C SER A 68 8.47 -6.58 -17.61
N SER A 69 8.07 -6.79 -18.88
CA SER A 69 7.26 -7.94 -19.30
C SER A 69 7.88 -9.28 -18.91
N GLY A 70 9.21 -9.42 -18.99
CA GLY A 70 9.91 -10.63 -18.55
C GLY A 70 9.72 -10.94 -17.06
N THR A 71 9.63 -9.91 -16.22
CA THR A 71 9.35 -10.07 -14.78
C THR A 71 7.89 -10.47 -14.56
N VAL A 72 6.95 -9.84 -15.27
CA VAL A 72 5.53 -10.20 -15.21
C VAL A 72 5.30 -11.63 -15.71
N GLU A 73 5.96 -12.06 -16.78
CA GLU A 73 5.91 -13.44 -17.26
C GLU A 73 6.38 -14.44 -16.20
N ASN A 74 7.42 -14.11 -15.45
CA ASN A 74 7.89 -14.96 -14.37
C ASN A 74 6.86 -15.09 -13.24
N TRP A 75 6.07 -14.04 -12.97
CA TRP A 75 4.94 -14.12 -12.03
C TRP A 75 3.79 -14.96 -12.58
N LEU A 76 3.42 -14.75 -13.85
CA LEU A 76 2.37 -15.52 -14.52
C LEU A 76 2.69 -17.02 -14.59
N ARG A 77 3.97 -17.38 -14.70
CA ARG A 77 4.46 -18.77 -14.65
C ARG A 77 4.69 -19.29 -13.23
N GLY A 78 4.44 -18.49 -12.19
CA GLY A 78 4.65 -18.87 -10.78
C GLY A 78 6.12 -19.04 -10.38
N ARG A 79 7.08 -18.55 -11.17
CA ARG A 79 8.53 -18.67 -10.92
C ARG A 79 9.06 -17.62 -9.94
N ALA A 80 8.36 -16.51 -9.80
CA ALA A 80 8.74 -15.40 -8.93
C ALA A 80 7.51 -14.76 -8.26
N LYS A 81 7.76 -14.03 -7.18
CA LYS A 81 6.77 -13.18 -6.52
C LYS A 81 7.13 -11.70 -6.71
N PRO A 82 6.14 -10.79 -6.80
CA PRO A 82 6.41 -9.36 -6.87
C PRO A 82 7.03 -8.89 -5.56
N SER A 83 8.03 -8.02 -5.66
CA SER A 83 8.59 -7.32 -4.49
C SER A 83 7.62 -6.22 -4.00
N GLY A 84 7.94 -5.59 -2.87
CA GLY A 84 7.18 -4.46 -2.35
C GLY A 84 7.05 -3.30 -3.36
N ASP A 85 8.13 -2.99 -4.09
CA ASP A 85 8.12 -1.91 -5.09
C ASP A 85 7.19 -2.23 -6.26
N HIS A 86 7.24 -3.49 -6.73
CA HIS A 86 6.35 -3.99 -7.78
C HIS A 86 4.88 -3.97 -7.33
N LEU A 87 4.60 -4.31 -6.08
CA LEU A 87 3.27 -4.19 -5.50
C LEU A 87 2.82 -2.73 -5.45
N GLY A 88 3.71 -1.81 -5.06
CA GLY A 88 3.44 -0.37 -5.09
C GLY A 88 3.03 0.12 -6.47
N ALA A 89 3.80 -0.24 -7.51
CA ALA A 89 3.49 0.11 -8.89
C ALA A 89 2.14 -0.45 -9.37
N MET A 90 1.81 -1.69 -8.99
CA MET A 90 0.50 -2.28 -9.33
C MET A 90 -0.66 -1.60 -8.58
N VAL A 91 -0.46 -1.21 -7.31
CA VAL A 91 -1.48 -0.49 -6.55
C VAL A 91 -1.70 0.91 -7.11
N ASP A 92 -0.64 1.60 -7.54
CA ASP A 92 -0.75 2.92 -8.17
C ASP A 92 -1.51 2.84 -9.50
N ALA A 93 -1.20 1.84 -10.33
CA ALA A 93 -1.80 1.72 -11.67
C ALA A 93 -3.23 1.15 -11.67
N PHE A 94 -3.53 0.15 -10.84
CA PHE A 94 -4.82 -0.55 -10.84
C PHE A 94 -5.72 -0.19 -9.64
N GLY A 95 -5.17 0.45 -8.61
CA GLY A 95 -5.91 0.93 -7.45
C GLY A 95 -6.52 -0.19 -6.59
N PRO A 96 -7.67 0.10 -5.93
CA PRO A 96 -8.25 -0.79 -4.90
C PRO A 96 -8.79 -2.11 -5.46
N ALA A 97 -9.05 -2.19 -6.76
CA ALA A 97 -9.48 -3.42 -7.42
C ALA A 97 -8.38 -4.49 -7.39
N PHE A 98 -7.14 -4.09 -7.66
CA PHE A 98 -5.98 -4.98 -7.54
C PHE A 98 -5.74 -5.42 -6.10
N VAL A 99 -5.80 -4.50 -5.14
CA VAL A 99 -5.62 -4.81 -3.71
C VAL A 99 -6.61 -5.88 -3.24
N SER A 100 -7.88 -5.78 -3.65
CA SER A 100 -8.93 -6.76 -3.35
C SER A 100 -8.65 -8.16 -3.92
N ALA A 101 -8.02 -8.22 -5.09
CA ALA A 101 -7.66 -9.47 -5.75
C ALA A 101 -6.38 -10.08 -5.15
N ALA A 102 -5.37 -9.26 -4.88
CA ALA A 102 -4.07 -9.67 -4.35
C ALA A 102 -4.10 -10.04 -2.86
N PHE A 103 -5.00 -9.42 -2.08
CA PHE A 103 -5.11 -9.65 -0.64
C PHE A 103 -6.56 -10.00 -0.26
N PRO A 104 -6.90 -11.29 -0.12
CA PRO A 104 -8.27 -11.70 0.22
C PRO A 104 -8.81 -11.07 1.51
N SER A 105 -7.92 -10.78 2.47
CA SER A 105 -8.25 -10.13 3.75
C SER A 105 -8.74 -8.68 3.61
N THR A 106 -8.45 -8.00 2.50
CA THR A 106 -8.81 -6.59 2.31
C THR A 106 -10.19 -6.39 1.66
N ARG A 107 -10.80 -7.47 1.13
CA ARG A 107 -12.06 -7.42 0.37
C ARG A 107 -13.18 -6.66 1.06
N GLN A 108 -13.28 -6.79 2.39
CA GLN A 108 -14.33 -6.15 3.18
C GLN A 108 -14.28 -4.62 3.14
N TRP A 109 -13.08 -4.02 3.11
CA TRP A 109 -12.92 -2.57 3.12
C TRP A 109 -12.66 -2.01 1.72
N THR A 110 -12.13 -2.81 0.79
CA THR A 110 -11.93 -2.39 -0.61
C THR A 110 -13.24 -2.37 -1.40
N ALA A 111 -14.21 -3.25 -1.10
CA ALA A 111 -15.50 -3.32 -1.80
C ALA A 111 -16.22 -1.96 -1.92
N PRO A 112 -16.42 -1.16 -0.86
CA PRO A 112 -17.06 0.14 -0.98
C PRO A 112 -16.23 1.15 -1.80
N LEU A 113 -14.90 1.06 -1.77
CA LEU A 113 -14.02 1.94 -2.55
C LEU A 113 -14.09 1.62 -4.05
N ILE A 114 -14.14 0.34 -4.41
CA ILE A 114 -14.32 -0.11 -5.79
C ILE A 114 -15.68 0.34 -6.32
N ALA A 115 -16.76 0.17 -5.53
CA ALA A 115 -18.10 0.60 -5.91
C ALA A 115 -18.16 2.12 -6.17
N ARG A 116 -17.57 2.93 -5.28
CA ARG A 116 -17.49 4.39 -5.44
C ARG A 116 -16.70 4.80 -6.69
N SER A 117 -15.56 4.17 -6.93
CA SER A 117 -14.71 4.47 -8.10
C SER A 117 -15.47 4.18 -9.40
N ARG A 118 -16.19 3.06 -9.46
CA ARG A 118 -17.00 2.70 -10.63
C ARG A 118 -18.17 3.65 -10.86
N LEU A 119 -18.86 4.07 -9.79
CA LEU A 119 -19.96 5.05 -9.90
C LEU A 119 -19.48 6.41 -10.38
N ALA A 120 -18.31 6.87 -9.90
CA ALA A 120 -17.72 8.13 -10.35
C ALA A 120 -17.36 8.10 -11.83
N GLU A 121 -16.80 6.98 -12.31
CA GLU A 121 -16.46 6.82 -13.72
C GLU A 121 -17.70 6.81 -14.61
N ILE A 122 -18.74 6.06 -14.23
CA ILE A 122 -20.02 6.05 -14.96
C ILE A 122 -20.64 7.45 -14.99
N ALA A 123 -20.62 8.18 -13.88
CA ALA A 123 -21.13 9.55 -13.83
C ALA A 123 -20.36 10.49 -14.79
N ARG A 124 -19.04 10.34 -14.86
CA ARG A 124 -18.18 11.10 -15.79
C ARG A 124 -18.52 10.82 -17.25
N GLU A 125 -18.72 9.55 -17.61
CA GLU A 125 -19.11 9.16 -18.96
C GLU A 125 -20.48 9.70 -19.36
N LEU A 126 -21.46 9.63 -18.44
CA LEU A 126 -22.80 10.19 -18.68
C LEU A 126 -22.76 11.71 -18.89
N SER A 127 -21.97 12.43 -18.10
CA SER A 127 -21.77 13.86 -18.31
C SER A 127 -21.13 14.16 -19.66
N ALA A 128 -20.09 13.40 -20.06
CA ALA A 128 -19.44 13.61 -21.36
C ALA A 128 -20.39 13.38 -22.55
N LEU A 129 -21.30 12.42 -22.45
CA LEU A 129 -22.31 12.17 -23.49
C LEU A 129 -23.41 13.23 -23.52
N ALA A 130 -23.78 13.79 -22.37
CA ALA A 130 -24.77 14.86 -22.30
C ALA A 130 -24.27 16.15 -22.97
N GLU A 131 -23.01 16.53 -22.73
CA GLU A 131 -22.39 17.73 -23.32
C GLU A 131 -22.16 17.59 -24.84
N ALA A 132 -21.95 16.37 -25.36
CA ALA A 132 -21.76 16.15 -26.79
C ALA A 132 -23.06 16.16 -27.62
N ALA A 133 -24.22 16.20 -26.95
CA ALA A 133 -25.54 16.21 -27.58
C ALA A 133 -26.14 17.63 -27.70
N GLU A 134 -25.48 18.63 -27.13
CA GLU A 134 -25.80 20.06 -27.26
C GLU A 134 -24.95 20.72 -28.37
#